data_AF-A0A8H4NMW9-F1
#
_entry.id   AF-A0A8H4NMW9-F1
#
_cell.length_a   1.000
_cell.length_b   1.000
_cell.length_c   1.000
_cell.angle_alpha   90.00
_cell.angle_beta   90.00
_cell.angle_gamma   90.00
#
_symmetry.space_group_name_H-M   'P 1'
#
loop_
_entity.id
_entity.type
_entity.pdbx_description
1 polymer ?
#
loop_
_entity_poly.entity_id
_entity_poly.type
_entity_poly.pdbx_seq_one_letter_code
_entity_poly.pdbx_strand_id
1 'polypeptide(L)'
;RSRFPETAFFGAQLATNLPSGIHWRWPDMSWVDDLFDRAAEYLEVNEAEAGWNLDIHSPILSWVFREEKSQPQFLNYISCTSTQISTMFKPTKSKSKLVDFCVYMQPGRDSAEQAAIDEMRYRDRLTRSINHVDSGLLNKHPIAMSIETKREGEDYTNAINQMATWHSAQLRSLCYRPQGPPRNLLHIEFLPGIIVQGHEWNFVATIQRDGKALTFHKLPIGTTRTRQGIFKLLLALQYLEHWIQTTYWSAFKADILRIEDIVAVSGVDGN
;
A
#
# COMPACT_ATOMS: atom_id res chain seq x y z
N ARG A 1 -21.92 12.59 -17.51
CA ARG A 1 -20.98 11.44 -17.44
C ARG A 1 -20.17 11.42 -18.72
N SER A 2 -19.05 12.14 -18.75
CA SER A 2 -18.18 12.20 -19.92
C SER A 2 -17.34 10.92 -19.93
N ARG A 3 -17.59 10.00 -20.88
CA ARG A 3 -16.71 8.85 -21.10
C ARG A 3 -15.56 9.32 -21.98
N PHE A 4 -14.40 9.56 -21.37
CA PHE A 4 -13.16 9.69 -22.13
C PHE A 4 -12.83 8.32 -22.75
N PRO A 5 -12.44 8.26 -24.04
CA PRO A 5 -12.03 7.01 -24.67
C PRO A 5 -10.73 6.50 -24.05
N GLU A 6 -10.58 5.18 -23.89
CA GLU A 6 -9.39 4.54 -23.29
C GLU A 6 -8.08 4.95 -24.00
N THR A 7 -8.17 5.26 -25.30
CA THR A 7 -7.05 5.76 -26.12
C THR A 7 -6.54 7.15 -25.71
N ALA A 8 -7.28 7.91 -24.90
CA ALA A 8 -6.84 9.22 -24.41
C ALA A 8 -5.74 9.12 -23.34
N PHE A 9 -5.62 7.96 -22.69
CA PHE A 9 -4.67 7.75 -21.58
C PHE A 9 -3.52 6.82 -21.93
N PHE A 10 -3.70 5.97 -22.96
CA PHE A 10 -2.74 4.95 -23.34
C PHE A 10 -2.47 4.94 -24.84
N GLY A 11 -1.22 4.67 -25.23
CA GLY A 11 -0.95 4.14 -26.57
C GLY A 11 -1.69 2.80 -26.72
N ALA A 12 -2.14 2.43 -27.93
CA ALA A 12 -3.00 1.27 -28.16
C ALA A 12 -2.49 -0.06 -27.52
N GLN A 13 -1.17 -0.21 -27.32
CA GLN A 13 -0.54 -1.36 -26.63
C GLN A 13 -0.59 -1.33 -25.10
N LEU A 14 -0.83 -0.17 -24.46
CA LEU A 14 -0.95 -0.04 -23.00
C LEU A 14 -2.40 -0.18 -22.54
N ALA A 15 -3.37 0.21 -23.38
CA ALA A 15 -4.80 -0.01 -23.10
C ALA A 15 -5.12 -1.51 -22.93
N THR A 16 -4.38 -2.39 -23.62
CA THR A 16 -4.49 -3.84 -23.51
C THR A 16 -3.87 -4.43 -22.23
N ASN A 17 -3.17 -3.64 -21.41
CA ASN A 17 -2.50 -4.10 -20.19
C ASN A 17 -3.29 -3.84 -18.91
N LEU A 18 -4.39 -3.07 -18.96
CA LEU A 18 -5.26 -2.95 -17.80
C LEU A 18 -6.05 -4.26 -17.63
N PRO A 19 -6.14 -4.82 -16.41
CA PRO A 19 -6.91 -6.03 -16.22
C PRO A 19 -8.37 -5.82 -16.62
N SER A 20 -8.88 -6.73 -17.44
CA SER A 20 -10.27 -6.72 -17.89
C SER A 20 -11.22 -6.97 -16.72
N GLY A 21 -12.41 -6.38 -16.76
CA GLY A 21 -13.44 -6.60 -15.73
C GLY A 21 -13.28 -5.74 -14.47
N ILE A 22 -12.28 -4.86 -14.42
CA ILE A 22 -12.16 -3.83 -13.38
C ILE A 22 -12.99 -2.61 -13.77
N HIS A 23 -13.79 -2.10 -12.84
CA HIS A 23 -14.49 -0.83 -13.01
C HIS A 23 -13.58 0.33 -12.58
N TRP A 24 -12.82 0.86 -13.54
CA TRP A 24 -11.99 2.05 -13.33
C TRP A 24 -12.85 3.29 -13.09
N ARG A 25 -12.63 3.95 -11.94
CA ARG A 25 -13.28 5.22 -11.58
C ARG A 25 -12.44 6.39 -12.10
N TRP A 26 -13.13 7.50 -12.33
CA TRP A 26 -12.53 8.76 -12.73
C TRP A 26 -13.18 9.89 -11.94
N PRO A 27 -12.41 10.83 -11.36
CA PRO A 27 -12.98 11.97 -10.65
C PRO A 27 -13.64 12.95 -11.62
N ASP A 28 -14.54 13.79 -11.11
CA ASP A 28 -15.03 14.95 -11.84
C ASP A 28 -13.90 15.98 -12.04
N MET A 29 -13.96 16.72 -13.14
CA MET A 29 -12.93 17.71 -13.46
C MET A 29 -12.79 18.78 -12.37
N SER A 30 -13.88 19.18 -11.71
CA SER A 30 -13.82 20.13 -10.60
C SER A 30 -12.98 19.64 -9.42
N TRP A 31 -13.00 18.33 -9.13
CA TRP A 31 -12.15 17.74 -8.11
C TRP A 31 -10.68 17.73 -8.54
N VAL A 32 -10.42 17.46 -9.82
CA VAL A 32 -9.06 17.48 -10.37
C VAL A 32 -8.49 18.90 -10.41
N ASP A 33 -9.31 19.88 -10.80
CA ASP A 33 -8.95 21.29 -10.84
C ASP A 33 -8.62 21.82 -9.45
N ASP A 34 -9.49 21.55 -8.46
CA ASP A 34 -9.26 21.93 -7.06
C ASP A 34 -7.97 21.32 -6.50
N LEU A 35 -7.73 20.03 -6.73
CA LEU A 35 -6.49 19.38 -6.29
C LEU A 35 -5.25 19.96 -7.00
N PHE A 36 -5.34 20.22 -8.30
CA PHE A 36 -4.25 20.78 -9.10
C PHE A 36 -3.89 22.20 -8.64
N ASP A 37 -4.87 23.08 -8.51
CA ASP A 37 -4.66 24.47 -8.12
C ASP A 37 -4.13 24.54 -6.67
N ARG A 38 -4.70 23.75 -5.74
CA ARG A 38 -4.21 23.68 -4.35
C ARG A 38 -2.80 23.13 -4.24
N ALA A 39 -2.45 22.08 -4.99
CA ALA A 39 -1.10 21.54 -4.98
C ALA A 39 -0.08 22.57 -5.47
N ALA A 40 -0.44 23.37 -6.49
CA ALA A 40 0.41 24.44 -7.00
C ALA A 40 0.60 25.55 -5.95
N GLU A 41 -0.48 26.00 -5.31
CA GLU A 41 -0.44 26.98 -4.23
C GLU A 41 0.46 26.50 -3.08
N TYR A 42 0.31 25.25 -2.65
CA TYR A 42 1.08 24.67 -1.53
C TYR A 42 2.59 24.62 -1.83
N LEU A 43 2.97 24.50 -3.10
CA LEU A 43 4.36 24.61 -3.52
C LEU A 43 4.82 26.08 -3.47
N GLU A 44 4.03 27.00 -4.02
CA GLU A 44 4.35 28.43 -4.09
C GLU A 44 4.55 29.06 -2.71
N VAL A 45 3.68 28.72 -1.75
CA VAL A 45 3.76 29.22 -0.36
C VAL A 45 4.71 28.40 0.51
N ASN A 46 5.37 27.39 -0.05
CA ASN A 46 6.28 26.49 0.64
C ASN A 46 5.67 25.82 1.88
N GLU A 47 4.44 25.33 1.74
CA GLU A 47 3.67 24.70 2.81
C GLU A 47 4.42 23.51 3.42
N ALA A 48 4.15 23.24 4.69
CA ALA A 48 4.74 22.14 5.44
C ALA A 48 4.25 20.77 4.94
N GLU A 49 5.09 19.74 5.09
CA GLU A 49 4.76 18.34 4.74
C GLU A 49 3.43 17.88 5.33
N ALA A 50 3.11 18.30 6.56
CA ALA A 50 1.85 17.99 7.23
C ALA A 50 0.62 18.58 6.51
N GLY A 51 0.74 19.81 5.95
CA GLY A 51 -0.32 20.42 5.15
C GLY A 51 -0.54 19.65 3.86
N TRP A 52 0.53 19.31 3.14
CA TRP A 52 0.46 18.45 1.95
C TRP A 52 -0.21 17.10 2.24
N ASN A 53 0.15 16.48 3.37
CA ASN A 53 -0.41 15.22 3.82
C ASN A 53 -1.93 15.32 4.06
N LEU A 54 -2.40 16.42 4.64
CA LEU A 54 -3.81 16.63 4.93
C LEU A 54 -4.63 16.98 3.69
N ASP A 55 -4.14 17.89 2.85
CA ASP A 55 -4.99 18.57 1.85
C ASP A 55 -4.74 18.12 0.41
N ILE A 56 -3.66 17.37 0.15
CA ILE A 56 -3.33 16.83 -1.17
C ILE A 56 -3.27 15.30 -1.14
N HIS A 57 -2.40 14.72 -0.30
CA HIS A 57 -2.16 13.27 -0.30
C HIS A 57 -3.35 12.49 0.27
N SER A 58 -3.88 12.90 1.43
CA SER A 58 -5.03 12.23 2.05
C SER A 58 -6.29 12.26 1.16
N PRO A 59 -6.67 13.35 0.46
CA PRO A 59 -7.78 13.35 -0.49
C PRO A 59 -7.60 12.37 -1.65
N ILE A 60 -6.39 12.26 -2.22
CA ILE A 60 -6.08 11.26 -3.25
C ILE A 60 -6.27 9.85 -2.69
N LEU A 61 -5.69 9.55 -1.51
CA LEU A 61 -5.81 8.24 -0.87
C LEU A 61 -7.25 7.92 -0.48
N SER A 62 -8.01 8.90 -0.02
CA SER A 62 -9.44 8.73 0.29
C SER A 62 -10.24 8.46 -0.97
N TRP A 63 -9.98 9.19 -2.06
CA TRP A 63 -10.70 8.97 -3.30
C TRP A 63 -10.47 7.56 -3.86
N VAL A 64 -9.27 6.99 -3.70
CA VAL A 64 -8.94 5.63 -4.14
C VAL A 64 -9.45 4.58 -3.14
N PHE A 65 -8.98 4.62 -1.89
CA PHE A 65 -9.15 3.54 -0.90
C PHE A 65 -10.37 3.71 0.03
N ARG A 66 -11.21 4.72 -0.21
CA ARG A 66 -12.49 4.91 0.48
C ARG A 66 -13.59 5.22 -0.53
N GLU A 67 -14.21 4.18 -1.08
CA GLU A 67 -15.48 4.34 -1.80
C GLU A 67 -16.59 4.89 -0.87
N GLU A 68 -17.55 5.63 -1.43
CA GLU A 68 -18.75 6.11 -0.73
C GLU A 68 -19.75 4.99 -0.43
N LYS A 69 -19.31 3.91 0.25
CA LYS A 69 -20.16 2.77 0.60
C LYS A 69 -20.26 2.61 2.11
N SER A 70 -21.47 2.34 2.56
CA SER A 70 -21.87 2.09 3.96
C SER A 70 -21.40 0.73 4.53
N GLN A 71 -20.35 0.14 3.95
CA GLN A 71 -19.80 -1.15 4.37
C GLN A 71 -18.30 -1.03 4.66
N PRO A 72 -17.75 -1.79 5.61
CA PRO A 72 -16.31 -1.82 5.84
C PRO A 72 -15.61 -2.28 4.57
N GLN A 73 -14.74 -1.43 4.02
CA GLN A 73 -13.96 -1.73 2.84
C GLN A 73 -12.81 -2.66 3.19
N PHE A 74 -12.52 -3.60 2.30
CA PHE A 74 -11.40 -4.53 2.46
C PHE A 74 -10.05 -3.80 2.49
N LEU A 75 -9.93 -2.67 1.78
CA LEU A 75 -8.78 -1.78 1.87
C LEU A 75 -9.19 -0.45 2.46
N ASN A 76 -8.28 0.14 3.24
CA ASN A 76 -8.39 1.49 3.75
C ASN A 76 -6.98 2.02 4.07
N TYR A 77 -6.84 3.31 4.36
CA TYR A 77 -5.58 3.94 4.71
C TYR A 77 -5.63 4.64 6.07
N ILE A 78 -4.47 4.77 6.70
CA ILE A 78 -4.27 5.44 7.99
C ILE A 78 -2.98 6.25 7.99
N SER A 79 -2.99 7.41 8.65
CA SER A 79 -1.78 8.19 8.92
C SER A 79 -0.93 7.54 10.01
N CYS A 80 0.39 7.52 9.80
CA CYS A 80 1.35 6.76 10.60
C CYS A 80 2.48 7.63 11.18
N THR A 81 2.28 8.96 11.23
CA THR A 81 3.29 9.96 11.65
C THR A 81 3.85 9.78 13.08
N SER A 82 3.25 8.92 13.90
CA SER A 82 3.73 8.54 15.23
C SER A 82 3.94 7.02 15.42
N THR A 83 3.74 6.22 14.38
CA THR A 83 3.73 4.75 14.48
C THR A 83 5.16 4.18 14.41
N GLN A 84 5.69 3.77 15.56
CA GLN A 84 7.05 3.24 15.64
C GLN A 84 7.14 1.74 15.34
N ILE A 85 8.25 1.36 14.71
CA ILE A 85 8.64 -0.05 14.57
C ILE A 85 8.84 -0.65 15.96
N SER A 86 8.21 -1.79 16.21
CA SER A 86 8.39 -2.56 17.45
C SER A 86 9.86 -2.92 17.64
N THR A 87 10.35 -2.83 18.87
CA THR A 87 11.72 -3.21 19.24
C THR A 87 12.09 -4.63 18.82
N MET A 88 11.10 -5.53 18.73
CA MET A 88 11.27 -6.91 18.25
C MET A 88 11.77 -6.98 16.80
N PHE A 89 11.30 -6.08 15.94
CA PHE A 89 11.59 -6.10 14.50
C PHE A 89 12.55 -5.00 14.06
N LYS A 90 12.89 -4.09 14.98
CA LYS A 90 13.85 -3.01 14.75
C LYS A 90 15.25 -3.56 14.39
N PRO A 91 15.89 -3.07 13.32
CA PRO A 91 17.27 -3.42 13.03
C PRO A 91 18.21 -2.93 14.15
N THR A 92 19.21 -3.73 14.51
CA THR A 92 20.07 -3.56 15.71
C THR A 92 20.89 -2.26 15.77
N LYS A 93 20.95 -1.48 14.68
CA LYS A 93 21.73 -0.24 14.57
C LYS A 93 20.99 0.92 13.89
N SER A 94 19.71 0.76 13.56
CA SER A 94 18.94 1.79 12.85
C SER A 94 18.12 2.62 13.83
N LYS A 95 18.08 3.95 13.63
CA LYS A 95 17.04 4.79 14.26
C LYS A 95 15.67 4.31 13.78
N SER A 96 14.64 4.40 14.63
CA SER A 96 13.28 4.11 14.17
C SER A 96 12.94 5.12 13.09
N LYS A 97 12.53 4.64 11.92
CA LYS A 97 12.07 5.46 10.81
C LYS A 97 10.58 5.17 10.65
N LEU A 98 9.81 6.23 10.54
CA LEU A 98 8.37 6.18 10.34
C LEU A 98 8.08 6.29 8.84
N VAL A 99 6.84 5.95 8.49
CA VAL A 99 6.22 6.33 7.23
C VAL A 99 4.99 7.18 7.53
N ASP A 100 4.56 8.00 6.59
CA ASP A 100 3.45 8.94 6.79
C ASP A 100 2.08 8.30 6.66
N PHE A 101 1.95 7.29 5.79
CA PHE A 101 0.72 6.53 5.64
C PHE A 101 0.97 5.04 5.45
N CYS A 102 -0.03 4.25 5.81
CA CYS A 102 -0.15 2.85 5.44
C CYS A 102 -1.52 2.59 4.84
N VAL A 103 -1.56 1.78 3.78
CA VAL A 103 -2.77 1.10 3.30
C VAL A 103 -2.80 -0.28 3.97
N TYR A 104 -3.94 -0.65 4.55
CA TYR A 104 -4.10 -1.90 5.28
C TYR A 104 -5.27 -2.72 4.75
N MET A 105 -5.17 -4.04 4.94
CA MET A 105 -6.20 -5.02 4.59
C MET A 105 -7.07 -5.34 5.81
N GLN A 106 -8.38 -5.31 5.61
CA GLN A 106 -9.38 -5.60 6.62
C GLN A 106 -10.32 -6.70 6.10
N PRO A 107 -10.01 -7.98 6.41
CA PRO A 107 -10.93 -9.07 6.14
C PRO A 107 -12.26 -8.88 6.86
N GLY A 108 -13.30 -9.58 6.39
CA GLY A 108 -14.60 -9.56 7.03
C GLY A 108 -14.49 -10.00 8.50
N ARG A 109 -15.20 -9.32 9.41
CA ARG A 109 -15.08 -9.55 10.86
C ARG A 109 -15.25 -11.02 11.26
N ASP A 110 -16.18 -11.70 10.61
CA ASP A 110 -16.53 -13.10 10.89
C ASP A 110 -15.91 -14.08 9.88
N SER A 111 -14.87 -13.65 9.16
CA SER A 111 -14.15 -14.48 8.18
C SER A 111 -13.11 -15.40 8.83
N ALA A 112 -12.79 -16.51 8.16
CA ALA A 112 -11.72 -17.40 8.58
C ALA A 112 -10.36 -16.68 8.61
N GLU A 113 -10.15 -15.73 7.71
CA GLU A 113 -8.94 -14.92 7.63
C GLU A 113 -8.79 -14.01 8.84
N GLN A 114 -9.87 -13.35 9.28
CA GLN A 114 -9.84 -12.54 10.49
C GLN A 114 -9.57 -13.40 11.73
N ALA A 115 -10.18 -14.58 11.82
CA ALA A 115 -9.92 -15.53 12.90
C ALA A 115 -8.45 -15.99 12.92
N ALA A 116 -7.86 -16.32 11.76
CA ALA A 116 -6.46 -16.71 11.65
C ALA A 116 -5.48 -15.57 12.01
N ILE A 117 -5.81 -14.34 11.61
CA ILE A 117 -5.05 -13.14 12.03
C ILE A 117 -5.09 -13.01 13.56
N ASP A 118 -6.27 -13.13 14.17
CA ASP A 118 -6.42 -13.00 15.61
C ASP A 118 -5.70 -14.13 16.36
N GLU A 119 -5.80 -15.38 15.90
CA GLU A 119 -5.05 -16.50 16.47
C GLU A 119 -3.54 -16.21 16.45
N MET A 120 -2.97 -15.82 15.31
CA MET A 120 -1.55 -15.51 15.20
C MET A 120 -1.15 -14.37 16.15
N ARG A 121 -1.96 -13.32 16.23
CA ARG A 121 -1.70 -12.17 17.11
C ARG A 121 -1.63 -12.59 18.58
N TYR A 122 -2.56 -13.42 19.04
CA TYR A 122 -2.61 -13.82 20.45
C TYR A 122 -1.64 -14.93 20.80
N ARG A 123 -1.36 -15.85 19.86
CA ARG A 123 -0.52 -17.03 20.09
C ARG A 123 0.96 -16.77 19.85
N ASP A 124 1.28 -16.10 18.74
CA ASP A 124 2.66 -16.04 18.23
C ASP A 124 3.35 -14.71 18.47
N ARG A 125 2.60 -13.62 18.76
CA ARG A 125 3.12 -12.25 18.75
C ARG A 125 3.07 -11.63 20.14
N LEU A 126 4.22 -11.35 20.75
CA LEU A 126 4.29 -10.71 22.08
C LEU A 126 3.56 -9.37 22.13
N THR A 127 3.64 -8.56 21.07
CA THR A 127 2.94 -7.26 20.97
C THR A 127 1.49 -7.39 20.51
N ARG A 128 0.98 -8.60 20.25
CA ARG A 128 -0.37 -8.84 19.72
C ARG A 128 -0.69 -8.06 18.44
N SER A 129 0.35 -7.76 17.67
CA SER A 129 0.25 -7.11 16.37
C SER A 129 0.54 -8.11 15.26
N ILE A 130 -0.26 -8.06 14.19
CA ILE A 130 0.01 -8.81 12.96
C ILE A 130 1.15 -8.19 12.14
N ASN A 131 1.46 -6.91 12.40
CA ASN A 131 2.49 -6.15 11.71
C ASN A 131 3.78 -6.04 12.53
N HIS A 132 4.73 -5.29 12.01
CA HIS A 132 6.00 -4.97 12.68
C HIS A 132 5.92 -3.74 13.60
N VAL A 133 4.71 -3.19 13.78
CA VAL A 133 4.39 -2.01 14.59
C VAL A 133 3.34 -2.38 15.62
N ASP A 134 3.28 -1.64 16.73
CA ASP A 134 2.24 -1.81 17.76
C ASP A 134 1.43 -0.51 17.87
N SER A 135 0.42 -0.35 16.99
CA SER A 135 -0.34 0.88 16.86
C SER A 135 -1.75 0.63 16.33
N GLY A 136 -2.75 0.83 17.21
CA GLY A 136 -4.16 0.97 16.85
C GLY A 136 -4.69 -0.08 15.86
N LEU A 137 -5.23 0.39 14.74
CA LEU A 137 -5.78 -0.45 13.66
C LEU A 137 -4.73 -1.40 13.06
N LEU A 138 -3.47 -0.98 12.99
CA LEU A 138 -2.38 -1.78 12.44
C LEU A 138 -2.00 -2.95 13.34
N ASN A 139 -2.54 -3.06 14.56
CA ASN A 139 -2.38 -4.29 15.32
C ASN A 139 -3.19 -5.44 14.72
N LYS A 140 -4.36 -5.13 14.14
CA LYS A 140 -5.33 -6.11 13.64
C LYS A 140 -5.32 -6.27 12.13
N HIS A 141 -4.89 -5.23 11.41
CA HIS A 141 -5.05 -5.17 9.96
C HIS A 141 -3.68 -5.17 9.27
N PRO A 142 -3.33 -6.20 8.48
CA PRO A 142 -2.04 -6.29 7.80
C PRO A 142 -1.77 -5.09 6.90
N ILE A 143 -0.56 -4.53 6.97
CA ILE A 143 -0.11 -3.47 6.06
C ILE A 143 0.08 -4.08 4.67
N ALA A 144 -0.62 -3.51 3.68
CA ALA A 144 -0.51 -3.88 2.28
C ALA A 144 0.47 -3.01 1.51
N MET A 145 0.53 -1.71 1.80
CA MET A 145 1.43 -0.75 1.14
C MET A 145 1.79 0.39 2.10
N SER A 146 3.03 0.86 2.04
CA SER A 146 3.54 1.95 2.89
C SER A 146 3.85 3.19 2.06
N ILE A 147 3.61 4.39 2.60
CA ILE A 147 3.80 5.66 1.88
C ILE A 147 4.63 6.61 2.73
N GLU A 148 5.77 7.04 2.19
CA GLU A 148 6.61 8.11 2.75
C GLU A 148 6.42 9.36 1.90
N THR A 149 6.29 10.50 2.55
CA THR A 149 6.16 11.80 1.92
C THR A 149 7.35 12.67 2.28
N LYS A 150 7.76 13.53 1.35
CA LYS A 150 8.82 14.50 1.51
C LYS A 150 8.43 15.78 0.81
N ARG A 151 8.93 16.90 1.31
CA ARG A 151 8.79 18.17 0.61
C ARG A 151 9.63 18.17 -0.66
N GLU A 152 9.24 19.03 -1.60
CA GLU A 152 10.04 19.26 -2.80
C GLU A 152 11.44 19.74 -2.43
N GLY A 153 12.47 19.18 -3.08
CA GLY A 153 13.87 19.52 -2.83
C GLY A 153 14.51 18.81 -1.63
N GLU A 154 13.76 18.08 -0.80
CA GLU A 154 14.34 17.27 0.27
C GLU A 154 15.10 16.04 -0.25
N ASP A 155 15.92 15.42 0.61
CA ASP A 155 16.76 14.29 0.20
C ASP A 155 15.92 13.02 -0.05
N TYR A 156 15.68 12.72 -1.33
CA TYR A 156 15.03 11.49 -1.78
C TYR A 156 15.77 10.22 -1.29
N THR A 157 17.09 10.29 -1.10
CA THR A 157 17.90 9.18 -0.57
C THR A 157 17.51 8.84 0.86
N ASN A 158 17.20 9.85 1.67
CA ASN A 158 16.69 9.64 3.03
C ASN A 158 15.32 8.94 2.99
N ALA A 159 14.41 9.34 2.09
CA ALA A 159 13.13 8.66 1.92
C ALA A 159 13.29 7.18 1.52
N ILE A 160 14.21 6.87 0.59
CA ILE A 160 14.55 5.48 0.24
C ILE A 160 15.04 4.72 1.48
N ASN A 161 15.96 5.32 2.25
CA ASN A 161 16.50 4.69 3.47
C ASN A 161 15.43 4.47 4.54
N GLN A 162 14.48 5.40 4.67
CA GLN A 162 13.33 5.26 5.56
C GLN A 162 12.45 4.09 5.13
N MET A 163 12.03 4.05 3.87
CA MET A 163 11.22 2.97 3.34
C MET A 163 11.93 1.62 3.43
N ALA A 164 13.21 1.55 3.08
CA ALA A 164 14.00 0.32 3.17
C ALA A 164 14.09 -0.20 4.62
N THR A 165 14.25 0.70 5.60
CA THR A 165 14.26 0.34 7.02
C THR A 165 12.90 -0.19 7.47
N TRP A 166 11.81 0.48 7.05
CA TRP A 166 10.44 0.10 7.34
C TRP A 166 10.09 -1.28 6.76
N HIS A 167 10.28 -1.47 5.45
CA HIS A 167 10.06 -2.75 4.78
C HIS A 167 10.96 -3.87 5.29
N SER A 168 12.20 -3.57 5.69
CA SER A 168 13.06 -4.58 6.34
C SER A 168 12.45 -5.07 7.65
N ALA A 169 11.91 -4.17 8.48
CA ALA A 169 11.23 -4.55 9.71
C ALA A 169 9.92 -5.32 9.42
N GLN A 170 9.18 -4.93 8.39
CA GLN A 170 7.99 -5.64 7.93
C GLN A 170 8.33 -7.07 7.48
N LEU A 171 9.32 -7.26 6.61
CA LEU A 171 9.80 -8.58 6.20
C LEU A 171 10.23 -9.43 7.40
N ARG A 172 10.98 -8.86 8.35
CA ARG A 172 11.35 -9.57 9.58
C ARG A 172 10.13 -10.00 10.37
N SER A 173 9.09 -9.19 10.45
CA SER A 173 7.83 -9.58 11.09
C SER A 173 7.09 -10.65 10.30
N LEU A 174 7.00 -10.57 8.98
CA LEU A 174 6.35 -11.60 8.15
C LEU A 174 7.05 -12.94 8.27
N CYS A 175 8.39 -12.93 8.32
CA CYS A 175 9.23 -14.12 8.46
C CYS A 175 9.33 -14.63 9.91
N TYR A 176 8.83 -13.87 10.90
CA TYR A 176 8.97 -14.25 12.30
C TYR A 176 8.13 -15.47 12.66
N ARG A 177 8.75 -16.40 13.39
CA ARG A 177 8.09 -17.50 14.10
C ARG A 177 8.63 -17.54 15.52
N PRO A 178 7.78 -17.73 16.54
CA PRO A 178 8.23 -17.82 17.93
C PRO A 178 9.09 -19.08 18.15
N GLN A 179 8.84 -20.14 17.38
CA GLN A 179 9.58 -21.40 17.44
C GLN A 179 9.96 -21.86 16.03
N GLY A 180 11.16 -22.41 15.88
CA GLY A 180 11.67 -22.93 14.62
C GLY A 180 12.34 -21.87 13.74
N PRO A 181 12.75 -22.24 12.51
CA PRO A 181 13.37 -21.32 11.58
C PRO A 181 12.39 -20.25 11.09
N PRO A 182 12.89 -19.09 10.60
CA PRO A 182 12.05 -18.07 9.99
C PRO A 182 11.15 -18.66 8.91
N ARG A 183 9.91 -18.16 8.82
CA ARG A 183 8.99 -18.47 7.72
C ARG A 183 9.64 -18.08 6.40
N ASN A 184 9.57 -18.96 5.42
CA ASN A 184 9.90 -18.65 4.04
C ASN A 184 8.66 -18.05 3.36
N LEU A 185 8.82 -16.94 2.64
CA LEU A 185 7.76 -16.29 1.86
C LEU A 185 7.86 -16.80 0.43
N LEU A 186 6.94 -17.66 0.02
CA LEU A 186 6.97 -18.31 -1.30
C LEU A 186 6.16 -17.55 -2.34
N HIS A 187 5.11 -16.85 -1.90
CA HIS A 187 4.14 -16.19 -2.77
C HIS A 187 4.19 -14.67 -2.65
N ILE A 188 4.62 -14.13 -1.49
CA ILE A 188 4.84 -12.69 -1.35
C ILE A 188 6.13 -12.32 -2.09
N GLU A 189 5.99 -11.79 -3.30
CA GLU A 189 7.13 -11.44 -4.15
C GLU A 189 7.87 -10.17 -3.70
N PHE A 190 7.12 -9.15 -3.29
CA PHE A 190 7.66 -7.88 -2.82
C PHE A 190 6.70 -7.15 -1.88
N LEU A 191 7.24 -6.23 -1.08
CA LEU A 191 6.47 -5.24 -0.33
C LEU A 191 6.36 -3.95 -1.16
N PRO A 192 5.13 -3.50 -1.50
CA PRO A 192 4.94 -2.26 -2.24
C PRO A 192 5.05 -1.06 -1.31
N GLY A 193 5.63 0.02 -1.84
CA GLY A 193 5.57 1.32 -1.21
C GLY A 193 5.48 2.44 -2.23
N ILE A 194 5.24 3.64 -1.72
CA ILE A 194 5.23 4.88 -2.50
C ILE A 194 6.12 5.89 -1.77
N ILE A 195 6.96 6.58 -2.52
CA ILE A 195 7.64 7.79 -2.08
C ILE A 195 7.05 8.96 -2.84
N VAL A 196 6.46 9.90 -2.10
CA VAL A 196 5.96 11.17 -2.63
C VAL A 196 6.97 12.26 -2.32
N GLN A 197 7.36 13.02 -3.34
CA GLN A 197 8.22 14.19 -3.17
C GLN A 197 7.58 15.39 -3.85
N GLY A 198 7.02 16.30 -3.04
CA GLY A 198 6.17 17.39 -3.54
C GLY A 198 5.08 16.81 -4.43
N HIS A 199 5.11 17.15 -5.72
CA HIS A 199 4.14 16.65 -6.68
C HIS A 199 4.40 15.24 -7.21
N GLU A 200 5.61 14.69 -7.06
CA GLU A 200 6.03 13.47 -7.76
C GLU A 200 5.73 12.22 -6.95
N TRP A 201 5.00 11.27 -7.53
CA TRP A 201 4.64 10.01 -6.89
C TRP A 201 5.42 8.86 -7.54
N ASN A 202 6.23 8.18 -6.74
CA ASN A 202 7.11 7.11 -7.20
C ASN A 202 6.82 5.82 -6.45
N PHE A 203 6.54 4.76 -7.22
CA PHE A 203 6.46 3.41 -6.68
C PHE A 203 7.86 2.90 -6.30
N VAL A 204 7.89 2.14 -5.20
CA VAL A 204 9.06 1.41 -4.72
C VAL A 204 8.64 -0.02 -4.36
N ALA A 205 9.52 -0.98 -4.58
CA ALA A 205 9.27 -2.39 -4.26
C ALA A 205 10.45 -2.95 -3.49
N THR A 206 10.19 -3.60 -2.35
CA THR A 206 11.23 -4.26 -1.57
C THR A 206 11.07 -5.76 -1.62
N ILE A 207 12.07 -6.45 -2.17
CA ILE A 207 12.14 -7.91 -2.19
C ILE A 207 13.02 -8.43 -1.04
N GLN A 208 12.83 -9.69 -0.67
CA GLN A 208 13.79 -10.42 0.16
C GLN A 208 14.71 -11.25 -0.74
N ARG A 209 16.02 -11.01 -0.67
CA ARG A 209 17.05 -11.78 -1.38
C ARG A 209 18.15 -12.17 -0.41
N ASP A 210 18.43 -13.47 -0.29
CA ASP A 210 19.48 -14.00 0.60
C ASP A 210 19.38 -13.50 2.04
N GLY A 211 18.15 -13.43 2.57
CA GLY A 211 17.87 -12.94 3.93
C GLY A 211 18.02 -11.43 4.12
N LYS A 212 18.23 -10.65 3.05
CA LYS A 212 18.35 -9.19 3.07
C LYS A 212 17.23 -8.54 2.26
N ALA A 213 16.83 -7.34 2.68
CA ALA A 213 15.90 -6.52 1.91
C ALA A 213 16.64 -5.77 0.80
N LEU A 214 16.15 -5.86 -0.43
CA LEU A 214 16.61 -5.06 -1.57
C LEU A 214 15.44 -4.20 -2.06
N THR A 215 15.63 -2.88 -2.12
CA THR A 215 14.57 -1.94 -2.51
C THR A 215 14.85 -1.36 -3.89
N PHE A 216 13.96 -1.64 -4.84
CA PHE A 216 13.85 -0.95 -6.12
C PHE A 216 13.05 0.32 -5.93
N HIS A 217 13.47 1.40 -6.57
CA HIS A 217 12.86 2.71 -6.35
C HIS A 217 12.84 3.57 -7.62
N LYS A 218 12.10 4.68 -7.57
CA LYS A 218 11.96 5.67 -8.65
C LYS A 218 11.27 5.12 -9.90
N LEU A 219 10.18 4.38 -9.72
CA LEU A 219 9.24 4.11 -10.81
C LEU A 219 8.12 5.16 -10.77
N PRO A 220 8.08 6.16 -11.67
CA PRO A 220 7.05 7.20 -11.63
C PRO A 220 5.67 6.60 -11.91
N ILE A 221 4.68 6.92 -11.08
CA ILE A 221 3.29 6.44 -11.23
C ILE A 221 2.29 7.57 -11.48
N GLY A 222 2.70 8.82 -11.29
CA GLY A 222 1.87 9.99 -11.55
C GLY A 222 2.42 11.24 -10.87
N THR A 223 1.72 12.35 -11.05
CA THR A 223 2.15 13.64 -10.49
C THR A 223 0.95 14.57 -10.29
N THR A 224 0.98 15.41 -9.26
CA THR A 224 -0.02 16.48 -9.09
C THR A 224 0.31 17.76 -9.86
N ARG A 225 1.42 17.81 -10.62
CA ARG A 225 1.81 18.98 -11.44
C ARG A 225 0.92 19.26 -12.62
N THR A 226 0.11 18.29 -13.04
CA THR A 226 -0.77 18.45 -14.20
C THR A 226 -2.04 17.64 -13.98
N ARG A 227 -3.15 18.10 -14.55
CA ARG A 227 -4.44 17.37 -14.55
C ARG A 227 -4.28 15.95 -15.11
N GLN A 228 -3.54 15.79 -16.21
CA GLN A 228 -3.23 14.47 -16.78
C GLN A 228 -2.41 13.60 -15.82
N GLY A 229 -1.45 14.20 -15.12
CA GLY A 229 -0.66 13.51 -14.09
C GLY A 229 -1.51 12.99 -12.94
N ILE A 230 -2.53 13.76 -12.53
CA ILE A 230 -3.49 13.35 -11.50
C ILE A 230 -4.28 12.14 -11.98
N PHE A 231 -4.82 12.16 -13.21
CA PHE A 231 -5.51 10.99 -13.76
C PHE A 231 -4.61 9.74 -13.84
N LYS A 232 -3.35 9.89 -14.26
CA LYS A 232 -2.37 8.79 -14.26
C LYS A 232 -2.13 8.23 -12.86
N LEU A 233 -1.99 9.12 -11.87
CA LEU A 233 -1.79 8.75 -10.47
C LEU A 233 -2.97 7.94 -9.95
N LEU A 234 -4.20 8.43 -10.12
CA LEU A 234 -5.42 7.76 -9.66
C LEU A 234 -5.60 6.38 -10.31
N LEU A 235 -5.25 6.27 -11.58
CA LEU A 235 -5.29 4.99 -12.29
C LEU A 235 -4.25 4.00 -11.78
N ALA A 236 -3.01 4.45 -11.56
CA ALA A 236 -1.96 3.62 -11.00
C ALA A 236 -2.29 3.15 -9.57
N LEU A 237 -2.88 4.01 -8.74
CA LEU A 237 -3.30 3.66 -7.39
C LEU A 237 -4.48 2.66 -7.39
N GLN A 238 -5.45 2.80 -8.29
CA GLN A 238 -6.52 1.80 -8.49
C GLN A 238 -5.94 0.46 -8.97
N TYR A 239 -4.91 0.48 -9.81
CA TYR A 239 -4.23 -0.74 -10.24
C TYR A 239 -3.55 -1.44 -9.05
N LEU A 240 -2.87 -0.68 -8.20
CA LEU A 240 -2.26 -1.20 -6.97
C LEU A 240 -3.32 -1.72 -5.99
N GLU A 241 -4.45 -1.02 -5.85
CA GLU A 241 -5.60 -1.48 -5.05
C GLU A 241 -6.05 -2.88 -5.51
N HIS A 242 -6.29 -3.03 -6.82
CA HIS A 242 -6.70 -4.30 -7.39
C HIS A 242 -5.63 -5.40 -7.22
N TRP A 243 -4.36 -5.08 -7.48
CA TRP A 243 -3.26 -6.02 -7.30
C TRP A 243 -3.13 -6.47 -5.84
N ILE A 244 -3.33 -5.56 -4.88
CA ILE A 244 -3.35 -5.88 -3.46
C ILE A 244 -4.47 -6.89 -3.17
N GLN A 245 -5.68 -6.63 -3.67
CA GLN A 245 -6.86 -7.46 -3.43
C GLN A 245 -6.78 -8.86 -4.04
N THR A 246 -6.17 -8.98 -5.21
CA THR A 246 -6.18 -10.21 -6.00
C THR A 246 -4.91 -11.02 -5.88
N THR A 247 -3.76 -10.37 -5.82
CA THR A 247 -2.44 -11.02 -5.87
C THR A 247 -1.78 -11.02 -4.50
N TYR A 248 -1.55 -9.84 -3.91
CA TYR A 248 -0.86 -9.74 -2.62
C TYR A 248 -1.67 -10.41 -1.50
N TRP A 249 -2.99 -10.27 -1.51
CA TRP A 249 -3.84 -10.89 -0.51
C TRP A 249 -3.85 -12.42 -0.59
N SER A 250 -3.92 -12.99 -1.80
CA SER A 250 -3.81 -14.45 -1.99
C SER A 250 -2.45 -14.95 -1.49
N ALA A 251 -1.36 -14.27 -1.85
CA ALA A 251 -0.02 -14.55 -1.35
C ALA A 251 0.07 -14.47 0.18
N PHE A 252 -0.54 -13.44 0.79
CA PHE A 252 -0.58 -13.27 2.24
C PHE A 252 -1.36 -14.40 2.92
N LYS A 253 -2.49 -14.83 2.36
CA LYS A 253 -3.25 -15.97 2.86
C LYS A 253 -2.42 -17.25 2.82
N ALA A 254 -1.75 -17.53 1.72
CA ALA A 254 -0.92 -18.72 1.55
C ALA A 254 0.29 -18.71 2.51
N ASP A 255 1.11 -17.66 2.47
CA ASP A 255 2.36 -17.61 3.23
C ASP A 255 2.15 -17.38 4.73
N ILE A 256 1.24 -16.45 5.07
CA ILE A 256 1.09 -15.95 6.43
C ILE A 256 -0.01 -16.70 7.17
N LEU A 257 -1.23 -16.73 6.62
CA LEU A 257 -2.40 -17.32 7.29
C LEU A 257 -2.50 -18.84 7.11
N ARG A 258 -1.77 -19.41 6.14
CA ARG A 258 -1.85 -20.81 5.71
C ARG A 258 -3.29 -21.23 5.34
N ILE A 259 -3.99 -20.31 4.71
CA ILE A 259 -5.31 -20.55 4.13
C ILE A 259 -5.08 -20.70 2.63
N GLU A 260 -5.29 -21.92 2.13
CA GLU A 260 -5.30 -22.17 0.69
C GLU A 260 -6.61 -21.64 0.11
N ASP A 261 -6.55 -20.99 -1.06
CA ASP A 261 -7.75 -20.69 -1.81
C ASP A 261 -8.41 -22.02 -2.17
N ILE A 262 -9.64 -22.25 -1.69
CA ILE A 262 -10.45 -23.40 -2.10
C ILE A 262 -10.68 -23.22 -3.61
N VAL A 263 -9.85 -23.85 -4.42
CA VAL A 263 -10.13 -24.02 -5.84
C VAL A 263 -11.43 -24.82 -5.87
N ALA A 264 -12.52 -24.18 -6.29
CA ALA A 264 -13.76 -24.87 -6.54
C ALA A 264 -13.45 -26.01 -7.52
N VAL A 265 -13.44 -27.24 -7.00
CA VAL A 265 -13.42 -28.43 -7.84
C VAL A 265 -14.69 -28.35 -8.67
N SER A 266 -14.56 -27.94 -9.92
CA SER A 266 -15.62 -28.12 -10.90
C SER A 266 -15.86 -29.61 -10.96
N GLY A 267 -17.00 -30.02 -10.40
CA GLY A 267 -17.43 -31.40 -10.37
C GLY A 267 -17.39 -31.96 -11.78
N VAL A 268 -16.55 -32.97 -11.97
CA VAL A 268 -16.75 -33.97 -12.99
C VAL A 268 -17.99 -34.75 -12.55
N ASP A 269 -19.16 -34.31 -13.00
CA ASP A 269 -20.34 -35.18 -13.01
C ASP A 269 -20.38 -35.84 -14.38
N GLY A 270 -19.92 -37.08 -14.40
CA GLY A 270 -20.24 -38.02 -15.46
C GLY A 270 -21.69 -38.47 -15.33
N ASN A 271 -22.44 -38.32 -16.41
CA ASN A 271 -23.32 -39.33 -16.97
C ASN A 271 -23.64 -38.99 -18.43
#